data_AF-A0A965AR25-F1
#
_entry.id   AF-A0A965AR25-F1
#
_cell.length_a   1.000
_cell.length_b   1.000
_cell.length_c   1.000
_cell.angle_alpha   90.00
_cell.angle_beta   90.00
_cell.angle_gamma   90.00
#
_symmetry.space_group_name_H-M   'P 1'
#
loop_
_entity.id
_entity.type
_entity.pdbx_description
1 polymer ?
#
loop_
_entity_poly.entity_id
_entity_poly.type
_entity_poly.pdbx_seq_one_letter_code
_entity_poly.pdbx_strand_id
1 'polypeptide(L)'
;GLFVVYWDGLSQIVGNPVANGIKPEYGFPSASDLLQRYALKSGSELSHIEWYIAFGYFKLAVILEGIYLRFSQGQTVGPGFAEIGPLVEPLVSCGHRALRGE
;
A
#
# COMPACT_ATOMS: atom_id res chain seq x y z
N GLY A 1 -2.17 -9.53 0.32
CA GLY A 1 -2.28 -8.37 -0.58
C GLY A 1 -2.25 -7.06 0.18
N LEU A 2 -3.41 -6.43 0.42
CA LEU A 2 -3.50 -5.08 1.02
C LEU A 2 -2.73 -4.92 2.34
N PHE A 3 -2.73 -5.94 3.21
CA PHE A 3 -1.91 -5.94 4.42
C PHE A 3 -0.43 -5.64 4.14
N VAL A 4 0.17 -6.32 3.17
CA VAL A 4 1.58 -6.16 2.77
C VAL A 4 1.84 -4.74 2.28
N VAL A 5 0.88 -4.16 1.54
CA VAL A 5 0.98 -2.78 1.05
C VAL A 5 1.10 -1.80 2.23
N TYR A 6 0.30 -1.96 3.28
CA TYR A 6 0.40 -1.12 4.48
C TYR A 6 1.64 -1.41 5.34
N TRP A 7 2.05 -2.69 5.40
CA TRP A 7 3.11 -3.13 6.30
C TRP A 7 4.50 -2.72 5.79
N ASP A 8 4.82 -3.04 4.55
CA ASP A 8 6.12 -2.73 3.93
C ASP A 8 5.96 -1.84 2.69
N GLY A 9 4.87 -2.01 1.93
CA GLY A 9 4.75 -1.44 0.59
C GLY A 9 4.72 0.09 0.52
N LEU A 10 4.10 0.75 1.51
CA LEU A 10 4.03 2.22 1.57
C LEU A 10 5.36 2.84 1.99
N SER A 11 6.24 2.11 2.69
CA SER A 11 7.56 2.61 3.08
C SER A 11 8.44 2.96 1.87
N GLN A 12 8.15 2.38 0.70
CA GLN A 12 8.82 2.67 -0.57
C GLN A 12 8.40 4.00 -1.21
N ILE A 13 7.31 4.62 -0.72
CA ILE A 13 6.78 5.88 -1.25
C ILE A 13 7.31 7.03 -0.40
N VAL A 14 8.22 7.81 -0.99
CA VAL A 14 8.82 8.98 -0.34
C VAL A 14 7.75 10.00 0.03
N GLY A 15 7.79 10.48 1.28
CA GLY A 15 6.86 11.51 1.76
C GLY A 15 5.43 11.04 1.98
N ASN A 16 5.15 9.73 1.98
CA ASN A 16 3.78 9.24 2.21
C ASN A 16 3.31 9.59 3.64
N PRO A 17 2.14 10.24 3.80
CA PRO A 17 1.56 10.56 5.10
C PRO A 17 0.64 9.44 5.63
N VAL A 18 0.50 8.33 4.90
CA VAL A 18 -0.53 7.31 5.13
C VAL A 18 -0.08 6.25 6.12
N ALA A 19 1.14 5.72 5.97
CA ALA A 19 1.72 4.73 6.86
C ALA A 19 3.25 4.81 6.87
N ASN A 20 3.82 5.25 8.00
CA ASN A 20 5.27 5.34 8.21
C ASN A 20 5.72 4.73 9.56
N GLY A 21 4.82 4.05 10.27
CA GLY A 21 5.04 3.60 11.65
C GLY A 21 5.50 2.15 11.83
N ILE A 22 5.56 1.35 10.75
CA ILE A 22 5.86 -0.08 10.82
C ILE A 22 7.13 -0.34 10.02
N LYS A 23 8.23 -0.66 10.73
CA LYS A 23 9.55 -0.88 10.12
C LYS A 23 10.35 -1.91 10.93
N PRO A 24 11.22 -2.71 10.26
CA PRO A 24 12.12 -3.63 10.95
C PRO A 24 13.04 -2.95 11.98
N GLU A 25 13.44 -1.69 11.74
CA GLU A 25 14.26 -0.91 12.68
C GLU A 25 13.59 -0.65 14.05
N TYR A 26 12.27 -0.80 14.14
CA TYR A 26 11.50 -0.72 15.39
C TYR A 26 11.16 -2.10 15.97
N GLY A 27 11.76 -3.18 15.44
CA GLY A 27 11.54 -4.55 15.91
C GLY A 27 10.31 -5.26 15.33
N PHE A 28 9.64 -4.67 14.33
CA PHE A 28 8.55 -5.35 13.63
C PHE A 28 9.10 -6.40 12.64
N PRO A 29 8.42 -7.55 12.46
CA PRO A 29 8.79 -8.51 11.42
C PRO A 29 8.56 -7.92 10.03
N SER A 30 9.22 -8.48 9.01
CA SER A 30 8.92 -8.14 7.61
C SER A 30 7.54 -8.67 7.19
N ALA A 31 6.96 -8.11 6.13
CA ALA A 31 5.74 -8.67 5.57
C ALA A 31 5.93 -10.11 5.09
N SER A 32 7.13 -10.47 4.61
CA SER A 32 7.48 -11.84 4.22
C SER A 32 7.39 -12.83 5.39
N ASP A 33 7.95 -12.46 6.55
CA ASP A 33 7.87 -13.31 7.76
C ASP A 33 6.42 -13.53 8.20
N LEU A 34 5.60 -12.48 8.08
CA LEU A 34 4.18 -12.54 8.42
C LEU A 34 3.38 -13.39 7.43
N LEU A 35 3.67 -13.30 6.13
CA LEU A 35 3.07 -14.14 5.10
C LEU A 35 3.43 -15.62 5.31
N GLN A 36 4.70 -15.92 5.59
CA GLN A 36 5.15 -17.28 5.86
C GLN A 36 4.44 -17.84 7.10
N ARG A 37 4.36 -17.06 8.18
CA ARG A 37 3.64 -17.47 9.40
C ARG A 37 2.15 -17.67 9.14
N TYR A 38 1.54 -16.82 8.33
CA TYR A 38 0.13 -16.94 7.92
C TYR A 38 -0.11 -18.23 7.11
N ALA A 39 0.73 -18.53 6.12
CA ALA A 39 0.63 -19.74 5.32
C ALA A 39 0.75 -21.00 6.19
N LEU A 40 1.76 -21.07 7.06
CA LEU A 40 1.97 -22.20 7.98
C LEU A 40 0.80 -22.42 8.94
N LYS A 41 0.16 -21.35 9.42
CA LYS A 41 -0.93 -21.45 10.39
C LYS A 41 -2.29 -21.72 9.75
N SER A 42 -2.54 -21.15 8.57
CA SER A 42 -3.82 -21.28 7.88
C SER A 42 -3.88 -22.47 6.93
N GLY A 43 -2.73 -23.01 6.51
CA GLY A 43 -2.65 -23.98 5.42
C GLY A 43 -2.92 -23.38 4.03
N SER A 44 -2.97 -22.04 3.93
CA SER A 44 -3.22 -21.35 2.66
C SER A 44 -2.00 -21.40 1.76
N GLU A 45 -2.24 -21.67 0.48
CA GLU A 45 -1.26 -21.54 -0.59
C GLU A 45 -1.25 -20.06 -1.06
N LEU A 46 -0.06 -19.49 -1.29
CA LEU A 46 0.14 -18.06 -1.56
C LEU A 46 0.83 -17.79 -2.90
N SER A 47 0.80 -18.71 -3.87
CA SER A 47 1.46 -18.59 -5.19
C SER A 47 0.99 -17.42 -6.05
N HIS A 48 -0.10 -16.76 -5.66
CA HIS A 48 -0.66 -15.60 -6.35
C HIS A 48 -0.60 -14.33 -5.50
N ILE A 49 0.22 -14.31 -4.45
CA ILE A 49 0.27 -13.19 -3.50
C ILE A 49 0.63 -11.86 -4.17
N GLU A 50 1.46 -11.89 -5.20
CA GLU A 50 1.89 -10.79 -6.05
C GLU A 50 0.69 -10.08 -6.68
N TRP A 51 -0.25 -10.85 -7.23
CA TRP A 51 -1.49 -10.30 -7.79
C TRP A 51 -2.32 -9.58 -6.72
N TYR A 52 -2.45 -10.18 -5.53
CA TYR A 52 -3.19 -9.55 -4.43
C TYR A 52 -2.48 -8.32 -3.86
N ILE A 53 -1.15 -8.27 -3.92
CA ILE A 53 -0.36 -7.08 -3.54
C ILE A 53 -0.59 -5.98 -4.56
N ALA A 54 -0.47 -6.27 -5.85
CA ALA A 54 -0.76 -5.33 -6.93
C ALA A 54 -2.19 -4.78 -6.85
N PHE A 55 -3.18 -5.65 -6.62
CA PHE A 55 -4.56 -5.25 -6.39
C PHE A 55 -4.71 -4.39 -5.12
N GLY A 56 -3.90 -4.63 -4.09
CA GLY A 56 -3.81 -3.79 -2.90
C GLY A 56 -3.37 -2.36 -3.23
N TYR A 57 -2.28 -2.21 -4.01
CA TYR A 57 -1.80 -0.92 -4.49
C TYR A 57 -2.84 -0.20 -5.34
N PHE A 58 -3.47 -0.90 -6.29
CA PHE A 58 -4.54 -0.34 -7.11
C PHE A 58 -5.71 0.18 -6.27
N LYS A 59 -6.17 -0.59 -5.27
CA LYS A 59 -7.24 -0.13 -4.36
C LYS A 59 -6.85 1.15 -3.63
N LEU A 60 -5.62 1.26 -3.14
CA LEU A 60 -5.15 2.50 -2.51
C LEU A 60 -5.11 3.65 -3.50
N ALA A 61 -4.60 3.44 -4.72
CA ALA A 61 -4.57 4.47 -5.76
C ALA A 61 -5.99 5.00 -6.05
N VAL A 62 -6.98 4.12 -6.19
CA VAL A 62 -8.40 4.50 -6.38
C VAL A 62 -8.95 5.28 -5.19
N ILE A 63 -8.61 4.88 -3.95
CA ILE A 63 -9.03 5.60 -2.75
C ILE A 63 -8.43 7.01 -2.74
N LEU A 64 -7.13 7.14 -3.00
CA LEU A 64 -6.43 8.43 -3.00
C LEU A 64 -6.93 9.35 -4.12
N GLU A 65 -7.13 8.82 -5.33
CA GLU A 65 -7.71 9.58 -6.44
C GLU A 65 -9.13 10.07 -6.10
N GLY A 66 -9.94 9.22 -5.47
CA GLY A 66 -11.26 9.61 -4.99
C GLY A 66 -11.24 10.68 -3.89
N ILE A 67 -10.21 10.70 -3.04
CA ILE A 67 -10.00 11.76 -2.04
C ILE A 67 -9.59 13.06 -2.74
N TYR A 68 -8.64 12.98 -3.68
CA TYR A 68 -8.15 14.13 -4.44
C TYR A 68 -9.26 14.78 -5.28
N LEU A 69 -10.13 13.98 -5.90
CA LEU A 69 -11.30 14.48 -6.63
C LEU A 69 -12.27 15.25 -5.72
N ARG A 70 -12.53 14.76 -4.50
CA ARG A 70 -13.37 15.49 -3.53
C ARG A 70 -12.70 16.79 -3.10
N PHE A 71 -11.38 16.77 -2.89
CA PHE A 71 -10.62 17.97 -2.57
C PHE A 71 -10.68 19.01 -3.69
N SER A 72 -10.49 18.61 -4.96
CA SER A 72 -10.55 19.53 -6.10
C SER A 72 -11.94 20.16 -6.29
N GLN A 73 -12.98 19.54 -5.74
CA GLN A 73 -14.34 20.05 -5.68
C GLN A 73 -14.67 20.83 -4.39
N GLY A 74 -13.72 21.02 -3.48
CA GLY A 74 -13.92 21.70 -2.20
C GLY A 74 -14.75 20.90 -1.18
N GLN A 75 -14.84 19.58 -1.34
CA GLN A 75 -15.66 18.68 -0.51
C GLN A 75 -14.89 18.01 0.65
N THR A 76 -13.73 18.56 1.04
CA THR A 76 -12.89 18.04 2.14
C THR A 76 -12.80 19.05 3.28
N VAL A 77 -12.67 18.55 4.51
CA VAL A 77 -12.49 19.39 5.71
C VAL A 77 -11.07 19.25 6.23
N GLY A 78 -10.34 20.37 6.32
CA GLY A 78 -8.97 20.42 6.81
C GLY A 78 -7.91 20.51 5.70
N PRO A 79 -6.64 20.76 6.07
CA PRO A 79 -5.53 20.89 5.13
C PRO A 79 -4.95 19.52 4.71
N GLY A 80 -4.03 19.53 3.74
CA GLY A 80 -3.19 18.38 3.38
C GLY A 80 -3.70 17.51 2.22
N PHE A 81 -4.95 17.69 1.78
CA PHE A 81 -5.51 16.88 0.68
C PHE A 81 -4.92 17.19 -0.70
N ALA A 82 -4.29 18.35 -0.87
CA ALA A 82 -3.54 18.68 -2.08
C ALA A 82 -2.38 17.71 -2.36
N GLU A 83 -1.78 17.17 -1.30
CA GLU A 83 -0.63 16.26 -1.38
C GLU A 83 -1.03 14.80 -1.67
N ILE A 84 -2.33 14.49 -1.68
CA ILE A 84 -2.83 13.13 -1.87
C ILE A 84 -2.78 12.69 -3.34
N GLY A 85 -3.15 13.58 -4.26
CA GLY A 85 -3.16 13.28 -5.71
C GLY A 85 -1.79 12.81 -6.23
N PRO A 86 -0.67 13.48 -5.91
CA PRO A 86 0.67 13.06 -6.29
C PRO A 86 1.07 11.64 -5.87
N LEU A 87 0.40 11.03 -4.87
CA LEU A 87 0.70 9.67 -4.41
C LEU A 87 0.10 8.58 -5.30
N VAL A 88 -0.83 8.92 -6.20
CA VAL A 88 -1.53 7.96 -7.07
C VAL A 88 -0.56 7.29 -8.05
N GLU A 89 0.27 8.06 -8.74
CA GLU A 89 1.24 7.53 -9.71
C GLU A 89 2.27 6.58 -9.05
N PRO A 90 2.92 6.92 -7.91
CA PRO A 90 3.77 5.98 -7.18
C PRO A 90 3.05 4.68 -6.82
N LEU A 91 1.81 4.74 -6.33
CA LEU A 91 1.04 3.54 -5.99
C LEU A 91 0.79 2.65 -7.21
N VAL A 92 0.40 3.23 -8.34
CA VAL A 92 0.21 2.48 -9.60
C VAL A 92 1.52 1.85 -10.06
N SER A 93 2.62 2.59 -9.98
CA SER A 93 3.96 2.08 -10.33
C SER A 93 4.39 0.91 -9.44
N CYS A 94 4.18 1.01 -8.12
CA CYS A 94 4.42 -0.09 -7.19
C CYS A 94 3.53 -1.30 -7.50
N GLY A 95 2.27 -1.08 -7.85
CA GLY A 95 1.36 -2.16 -8.26
C GLY A 95 1.84 -2.91 -9.51
N HIS A 96 2.36 -2.19 -10.51
CA HIS A 96 2.94 -2.80 -11.70
C HIS A 96 4.21 -3.61 -11.41
N ARG A 97 5.10 -3.12 -10.53
CA ARG A 97 6.29 -3.88 -10.10
C ARG A 97 5.90 -5.16 -9.37
N ALA A 98 4.93 -5.06 -8.46
CA ALA A 98 4.41 -6.22 -7.74
C ALA A 98 3.86 -7.30 -8.70
N LEU A 99 3.14 -6.93 -9.78
CA LEU A 99 2.68 -7.90 -10.79
C LEU A 99 3.81 -8.65 -11.51
N ARG A 100 5.01 -8.06 -11.57
CA ARG A 100 6.20 -8.65 -12.19
C ARG A 100 7.07 -9.43 -11.20
N GLY A 101 6.74 -9.39 -9.91
CA GLY A 101 7.56 -9.98 -8.84
C GLY A 101 8.84 -9.19 -8.53
N GLU A 102 8.84 -7.89 -8.83
CA GLU A 102 9.91 -6.91 -8.53
C GLU A 102 9.63 -6.16 -7.22
#